data_AF-A0A419KLW6-F1
#
_entry.id   AF-A0A419KLW6-F1
#
_cell.length_a   1.000
_cell.length_b   1.000
_cell.length_c   1.000
_cell.angle_alpha   90.00
_cell.angle_beta   90.00
_cell.angle_gamma   90.00
#
_symmetry.space_group_name_H-M   'P 1'
#
loop_
_entity.id
_entity.type
_entity.pdbx_description
1 polymer ?
#
loop_
_entity_poly.entity_id
_entity_poly.type
_entity_poly.pdbx_seq_one_letter_code
_entity_poly.pdbx_strand_id
1 'polypeptide(L)'
;MVAGKIRKLQGRVVEIERTGEYIVDEDGDKWEKCIFTIEITGFSKRTPNEILPEHLKGKRIKLVRYCCFDWHYKLGVRKTLEPDETEAVLRGEPTETVFW
;
A
#
# COMPACT_ATOMS: atom_id res chain seq x y z
N MET A 1 -8.02 -15.22 -24.52
CA MET A 1 -8.00 -14.74 -23.12
C MET A 1 -7.36 -13.36 -23.12
N VAL A 2 -8.12 -12.29 -22.91
CA VAL A 2 -7.51 -10.96 -22.72
C VAL A 2 -6.89 -11.01 -21.33
N ALA A 3 -5.56 -10.98 -21.23
CA ALA A 3 -4.88 -10.80 -19.96
C ALA A 3 -5.42 -9.50 -19.34
N GLY A 4 -6.28 -9.63 -18.33
CA GLY A 4 -6.89 -8.49 -17.67
C GLY A 4 -5.78 -7.58 -17.15
N LYS A 5 -5.83 -6.29 -17.50
CA LYS A 5 -4.85 -5.33 -16.99
C LYS A 5 -4.91 -5.36 -15.46
N ILE A 6 -3.79 -5.68 -14.82
CA ILE A 6 -3.69 -5.75 -13.37
C ILE A 6 -3.82 -4.33 -12.80
N ARG A 7 -4.95 -4.05 -12.16
CA ARG A 7 -5.21 -2.77 -11.50
C ARG A 7 -4.55 -2.71 -10.13
N LYS A 8 -4.02 -1.53 -9.82
CA LYS A 8 -3.35 -1.26 -8.55
C LYS A 8 -3.83 0.07 -8.01
N LEU A 9 -4.36 0.07 -6.78
CA LEU A 9 -4.68 1.31 -6.07
C LEU A 9 -3.40 2.04 -5.68
N GLN A 10 -3.48 3.37 -5.66
CA GLN A 10 -2.40 4.25 -5.27
C GLN A 10 -2.93 5.32 -4.31
N GLY A 11 -2.13 5.63 -3.30
CA GLY A 11 -2.44 6.68 -2.35
C GLY A 11 -1.21 7.43 -1.87
N ARG A 12 -1.47 8.48 -1.08
CA ARG A 12 -0.45 9.32 -0.47
C ARG A 12 -0.20 8.85 0.95
N VAL A 13 1.07 8.72 1.33
CA VAL A 13 1.45 8.47 2.73
C VAL A 13 1.14 9.71 3.57
N VAL A 14 0.32 9.55 4.61
CA VAL A 14 -0.03 10.63 5.55
C VAL A 14 0.51 10.41 6.96
N GLU A 15 0.87 9.17 7.30
CA GLU A 15 1.45 8.79 8.60
C GLU A 15 2.31 7.53 8.41
N ILE A 16 3.32 7.36 9.25
CA ILE A 16 4.18 6.17 9.29
C ILE A 16 4.37 5.79 10.74
N GLU A 17 3.98 4.56 11.08
CA GLU A 17 4.22 3.94 12.37
C GLU A 17 5.35 2.92 12.22
N ARG A 18 6.38 3.08 13.06
CA ARG A 18 7.53 2.19 13.16
C ARG A 18 7.28 1.26 14.35
N THR A 19 7.11 -0.03 14.08
CA THR A 19 6.66 -0.98 15.11
C THR A 19 7.79 -1.46 16.02
N GLY A 20 9.06 -1.34 15.58
CA GLY A 20 10.20 -1.96 16.24
C GLY A 20 10.27 -3.49 16.11
N GLU A 21 9.35 -4.13 15.36
CA GLU A 21 9.48 -5.53 14.95
C GLU A 21 10.44 -5.63 13.75
N TYR A 22 11.38 -6.59 13.79
CA TYR A 22 12.40 -6.75 12.75
C TYR A 22 12.44 -8.17 12.19
N ILE A 23 12.75 -8.29 10.90
CA ILE A 23 13.21 -9.53 10.26
C ILE A 23 14.61 -9.32 9.69
N VAL A 24 15.37 -10.41 9.55
CA VAL A 24 16.70 -10.40 8.92
C VAL A 24 16.61 -11.27 7.67
N ASP A 25 17.08 -10.75 6.54
CA ASP A 25 17.13 -11.53 5.30
C ASP A 25 18.41 -12.37 5.18
N GLU A 26 18.55 -13.09 4.07
CA GLU A 26 19.68 -13.99 3.83
C GLU A 26 21.02 -13.26 3.72
N ASP A 27 21.00 -11.97 3.37
CA ASP A 27 22.18 -11.11 3.23
C ASP A 27 22.56 -10.42 4.56
N GLY A 28 21.74 -10.59 5.61
CA GLY A 28 21.96 -10.01 6.93
C GLY A 28 21.37 -8.61 7.12
N ASP A 29 20.58 -8.12 6.16
CA ASP A 29 19.93 -6.82 6.25
C ASP A 29 18.76 -6.87 7.24
N LYS A 30 18.65 -5.85 8.08
CA LYS A 30 17.57 -5.71 9.07
C LYS A 30 16.41 -4.93 8.49
N TRP A 31 15.26 -5.57 8.37
CA TRP A 31 14.06 -4.96 7.88
C TRP A 31 13.06 -4.72 9.00
N GLU A 32 12.69 -3.47 9.21
CA GLU A 32 11.71 -3.07 10.23
C GLU A 32 10.30 -3.11 9.66
N LYS A 33 9.38 -3.77 10.37
CA LYS A 33 7.96 -3.72 10.04
C LYS A 33 7.42 -2.31 10.35
N CYS A 34 6.81 -1.72 9.33
CA CYS A 34 6.24 -0.38 9.37
C CYS A 34 4.81 -0.41 8.88
N ILE A 35 3.96 0.38 9.51
CA ILE A 35 2.56 0.53 9.14
C ILE A 35 2.36 1.95 8.61
N PHE A 36 2.09 2.05 7.31
CA PHE A 36 1.85 3.32 6.64
C PHE A 36 0.35 3.62 6.65
N THR A 37 -0.05 4.80 7.08
CA THR A 37 -1.41 5.28 6.78
C THR A 37 -1.39 5.92 5.38
N ILE A 38 -2.18 5.35 4.47
CA ILE A 38 -2.29 5.76 3.08
C ILE A 38 -3.68 6.36 2.84
N GLU A 39 -3.73 7.57 2.33
CA GLU A 39 -4.96 8.18 1.81
C GLU A 39 -5.10 7.81 0.32
N ILE A 40 -6.16 7.06 -0.03
CA ILE A 40 -6.39 6.60 -1.40
C ILE A 40 -6.71 7.77 -2.33
N THR A 41 -5.93 7.86 -3.42
CA THR A 41 -6.05 8.95 -4.41
C THR A 41 -6.60 8.48 -5.75
N GLY A 42 -6.51 7.19 -6.07
CA GLY A 42 -6.95 6.63 -7.34
C GLY A 42 -6.21 5.35 -7.70
N PHE A 43 -6.31 4.95 -8.96
CA PHE A 43 -5.52 3.87 -9.52
C PHE A 43 -4.18 4.36 -10.06
N SER A 44 -3.20 3.45 -10.14
CA SER A 44 -1.94 3.68 -10.84
C SER A 44 -2.19 4.12 -12.29
N LYS A 45 -1.32 5.00 -12.82
CA LYS A 45 -1.35 5.44 -14.23
C LYS A 45 -1.24 4.28 -15.24
N ARG A 46 -0.75 3.11 -14.79
CA ARG A 46 -0.65 1.89 -15.61
C ARG A 46 -2.01 1.22 -15.85
N THR A 47 -3.06 1.66 -15.14
CA THR A 47 -4.46 1.27 -15.31
C THR A 47 -5.35 2.48 -15.54
N PRO A 48 -5.28 3.08 -16.74
CA PRO A 48 -5.87 4.38 -17.03
C PRO A 48 -7.41 4.39 -17.15
N ASN A 49 -8.05 3.22 -17.29
CA ASN A 49 -9.50 3.12 -17.51
C ASN A 49 -10.30 2.83 -16.22
N GLU A 50 -9.61 2.63 -15.09
CA GLU A 50 -10.28 2.32 -13.83
C GLU A 50 -10.75 3.61 -13.14
N ILE A 51 -12.04 3.64 -12.77
CA ILE A 51 -12.64 4.74 -12.04
C ILE A 51 -12.62 4.38 -10.56
N LEU A 52 -12.06 5.25 -9.72
CA LEU A 52 -12.05 5.05 -8.28
C LEU A 52 -13.50 5.09 -7.75
N PRO A 53 -13.97 4.05 -7.04
CA PRO A 53 -15.27 4.09 -6.37
C PRO A 53 -15.34 5.26 -5.36
N GLU A 54 -16.47 5.98 -5.33
CA GLU A 54 -16.58 7.20 -4.52
C GLU A 54 -16.34 6.95 -3.02
N HIS A 55 -16.75 5.79 -2.50
CA HIS A 55 -16.54 5.40 -1.10
C HIS A 55 -15.06 5.16 -0.74
N LEU A 56 -14.17 5.02 -1.73
CA LEU A 56 -12.72 4.88 -1.51
C LEU A 56 -11.97 6.21 -1.67
N LYS A 57 -12.62 7.25 -2.17
CA LYS A 57 -11.97 8.55 -2.40
C LYS A 57 -11.60 9.19 -1.07
N GLY A 58 -10.30 9.41 -0.87
CA GLY A 58 -9.78 9.94 0.40
C GLY A 58 -9.88 8.95 1.57
N LYS A 59 -10.27 7.68 1.33
CA LYS A 59 -10.29 6.66 2.37
C LYS A 59 -8.87 6.46 2.89
N ARG A 60 -8.72 6.45 4.21
CA ARG A 60 -7.46 6.11 4.87
C ARG A 60 -7.43 4.63 5.16
N ILE A 61 -6.32 4.00 4.79
CA ILE A 61 -6.03 2.60 5.05
C ILE A 61 -4.65 2.49 5.69
N LYS A 62 -4.42 1.43 6.45
CA LYS A 62 -3.14 1.00 6.96
C LYS A 62 -2.52 0.00 5.99
N LEU A 63 -1.23 0.15 5.71
CA LEU A 63 -0.46 -0.69 4.80
C LEU A 63 0.83 -1.14 5.47
N VAL A 64 1.01 -2.44 5.64
CA VAL A 64 2.19 -3.04 6.28
C VAL A 64 3.30 -3.22 5.24
N ARG A 65 4.50 -2.72 5.55
CA ARG A 65 5.71 -2.94 4.74
C ARG A 65 6.92 -3.12 5.64
N TYR A 66 7.87 -3.90 5.15
CA TYR A 66 9.18 -4.02 5.75
C TYR A 66 10.13 -3.00 5.12
N CYS A 67 10.81 -2.21 5.95
CA CYS A 67 11.66 -1.10 5.54
C CYS A 67 13.08 -1.29 6.08
N CYS A 68 14.07 -1.31 5.21
CA CYS A 68 15.48 -1.43 5.60
C CYS A 68 16.17 -0.04 5.68
N PHE A 69 15.90 0.83 4.71
CA PHE A 69 16.61 2.11 4.56
C PHE A 69 15.74 3.35 4.85
N ASP A 70 16.37 4.45 5.24
CA ASP A 70 15.69 5.70 5.62
C ASP A 70 14.80 6.31 4.53
N TRP A 71 15.12 6.07 3.25
CA TRP A 71 14.35 6.61 2.15
C TRP A 71 12.91 6.08 2.09
N HIS A 72 12.62 4.98 2.80
CA HIS A 72 11.26 4.46 2.94
C HIS A 72 10.36 5.34 3.82
N TYR A 73 10.93 6.11 4.74
CA TYR A 73 10.19 6.85 5.79
C TYR A 73 9.78 8.27 5.36
N LYS A 74 9.22 8.42 4.17
CA LYS A 74 8.84 9.74 3.63
C LYS A 74 7.33 9.94 3.64
N LEU A 75 6.89 11.02 4.28
CA LEU A 75 5.50 11.50 4.18
C LEU A 75 5.24 12.14 2.81
N GLY A 76 3.99 12.09 2.37
CA GLY A 76 3.52 12.73 1.15
C GLY A 76 3.93 12.06 -0.17
N VAL A 77 4.77 11.02 -0.11
CA VAL A 77 5.09 10.20 -1.28
C VAL A 77 3.92 9.30 -1.64
N ARG A 78 3.89 8.85 -2.90
CA ARG A 78 2.87 7.88 -3.34
C ARG A 78 3.31 6.46 -3.03
N LYS A 79 2.39 5.65 -2.54
CA LYS A 79 2.53 4.19 -2.42
C LYS A 79 1.46 3.53 -3.28
N THR A 80 1.88 2.48 -3.98
CA THR A 80 1.00 1.65 -4.80
C THR A 80 0.82 0.32 -4.08
N LEU A 81 -0.43 -0.12 -3.96
CA LEU A 81 -0.76 -1.40 -3.36
C LEU A 81 -0.39 -2.53 -4.32
N GLU A 82 -0.15 -3.72 -3.79
CA GLU A 82 -0.08 -4.93 -4.59
C GLU A 82 -1.47 -5.29 -5.17
N PRO A 83 -1.54 -6.14 -6.21
CA PRO A 83 -2.80 -6.48 -6.87
C PRO A 83 -3.82 -7.09 -5.90
N ASP A 84 -3.38 -8.01 -5.06
CA ASP A 84 -4.21 -8.69 -4.06
C ASP A 84 -4.71 -7.72 -2.99
N GLU A 85 -3.83 -6.85 -2.47
CA GLU A 85 -4.20 -5.77 -1.55
C GLU A 85 -5.21 -4.80 -2.19
N THR A 86 -5.03 -4.50 -3.47
CA THR A 86 -5.95 -3.66 -4.24
C THR A 86 -7.33 -4.28 -4.28
N GLU A 87 -7.42 -5.55 -4.66
CA GLU A 87 -8.71 -6.23 -4.72
C GLU A 87 -9.36 -6.38 -3.33
N ALA A 88 -8.56 -6.60 -2.29
CA ALA A 88 -9.03 -6.66 -0.91
C ALA A 88 -9.68 -5.33 -0.46
N VAL A 89 -9.01 -4.20 -0.72
CA VAL A 89 -9.56 -2.86 -0.44
C VAL A 89 -10.83 -2.58 -1.25
N LEU A 90 -10.87 -2.99 -2.52
CA LEU A 90 -12.04 -2.83 -3.39
C LEU A 90 -13.25 -3.65 -2.91
N ARG A 91 -13.02 -4.85 -2.35
CA ARG A 91 -14.07 -5.69 -1.76
C ARG A 91 -14.46 -5.25 -0.35
N GLY A 92 -13.68 -4.41 0.30
CA GLY A 92 -13.89 -4.05 1.70
C GLY A 92 -13.52 -5.18 2.67
N GLU A 93 -12.57 -6.02 2.29
CA GLU A 93 -12.05 -7.14 3.09
C GLU A 93 -10.64 -6.81 3.59
N PRO A 94 -10.43 -6.56 4.89
CA PRO A 94 -9.08 -6.38 5.44
C PRO A 94 -8.23 -7.66 5.31
N THR A 95 -6.92 -7.49 5.19
CA THR A 95 -5.91 -8.55 5.21
C THR A 95 -4.84 -8.25 6.27
N GLU A 96 -3.88 -9.15 6.43
CA GLU A 96 -2.73 -8.95 7.31
C GLU A 96 -1.84 -7.77 6.87
N THR A 97 -1.83 -7.44 5.58
CA THR A 97 -0.98 -6.39 5.01
C THR A 97 -1.73 -5.10 4.68
N VAL A 98 -3.06 -5.12 4.59
CA VAL A 98 -3.88 -3.93 4.35
C VAL A 98 -5.19 -3.94 5.16
N PHE A 99 -5.44 -2.90 5.94
CA PHE A 99 -6.61 -2.80 6.82
C PHE A 99 -7.01 -1.33 7.08
N TRP A 100 -8.05 -1.05 7.86
CA TRP A 100 -8.48 0.32 8.20
C TRP A 100 -9.19 0.37 9.56
#